data_AF-A0A0T6BH90-F1
#
_entry.id   AF-A0A0T6BH90-F1
#
_cell.length_a   1.000
_cell.length_b   1.000
_cell.length_c   1.000
_cell.angle_alpha   90.00
_cell.angle_beta   90.00
_cell.angle_gamma   90.00
#
_symmetry.space_group_name_H-M   'P 1'
#
loop_
_entity.id
_entity.type
_entity.pdbx_description
1 polymer ?
#
loop_
_entity_poly.entity_id
_entity_poly.type
_entity_poly.pdbx_seq_one_letter_code
_entity_poly.pdbx_strand_id
1 'polypeptide(L)'
;SGSDSACGGVGTLQGVDMGANYQIAGPTTSINSGDMPDTKEGIEELCPVCGDKVSGYHYGLLTCESCKGFFKRTVQNKKVYTCVAERSCHIDKTQRKRCPFCRFQK
;
A
#
# COMPACT_ATOMS: atom_id res chain seq x y z
N SER A 1 -18.05 43.06 -14.35
CA SER A 1 -18.91 41.88 -14.14
C SER A 1 -18.14 40.88 -13.30
N GLY A 2 -18.49 40.86 -12.00
CA GLY A 2 -18.29 39.77 -11.04
C GLY A 2 -16.86 39.44 -10.62
N SER A 3 -16.48 39.34 -9.34
CA SER A 3 -17.00 39.81 -8.05
C SER A 3 -16.08 39.16 -7.02
N ASP A 4 -15.46 39.98 -6.18
CA ASP A 4 -14.70 39.60 -4.99
C ASP A 4 -15.52 38.73 -4.04
N SER A 5 -14.86 37.87 -3.25
CA SER A 5 -15.45 37.36 -2.00
C SER A 5 -14.36 37.02 -0.98
N ALA A 6 -14.47 37.73 0.15
CA ALA A 6 -13.53 37.81 1.25
C ALA A 6 -13.60 36.61 2.20
N CYS A 7 -12.47 36.32 2.86
CA CYS A 7 -12.41 35.52 4.07
C CYS A 7 -12.63 36.43 5.29
N GLY A 8 -13.62 36.11 6.13
CA GLY A 8 -13.86 36.78 7.41
C GLY A 8 -14.71 35.92 8.33
N GLY A 9 -14.31 35.81 9.59
CA GLY A 9 -15.13 35.18 10.64
C GLY A 9 -14.35 34.70 11.85
N VAL A 10 -13.86 35.63 12.68
CA VAL A 10 -13.52 35.39 14.08
C VAL A 10 -14.82 35.34 14.91
N GLY A 11 -14.95 34.36 15.78
CA GLY A 11 -16.07 34.23 16.73
C GLY A 11 -15.57 33.75 18.08
N THR A 12 -15.60 34.64 19.06
CA THR A 12 -15.30 34.41 20.49
C THR A 12 -16.62 34.29 21.25
N LEU A 13 -16.84 33.23 22.05
CA LEU A 13 -17.69 33.27 23.25
C LEU A 13 -17.23 32.19 24.26
N GLN A 14 -17.16 32.59 25.53
CA GLN A 14 -16.70 31.82 26.69
C GLN A 14 -17.83 31.03 27.39
N GLY A 15 -17.46 29.93 28.06
CA GLY A 15 -17.93 29.57 29.41
C GLY A 15 -19.03 28.50 29.55
N VAL A 16 -18.69 27.34 30.11
CA VAL A 16 -19.08 26.86 31.47
C VAL A 16 -18.35 25.55 31.78
N ASP A 17 -17.80 25.43 32.99
CA ASP A 17 -17.12 24.23 33.52
C ASP A 17 -18.03 23.54 34.54
N MET A 18 -18.17 22.21 34.44
CA MET A 18 -18.11 21.21 35.54
C MET A 18 -18.94 19.96 35.28
N GLY A 19 -18.24 18.82 35.23
CA GLY A 19 -18.63 17.62 35.97
C GLY A 19 -19.46 16.57 35.26
N ALA A 20 -18.80 15.61 34.61
CA ALA A 20 -19.32 14.25 34.42
C ALA A 20 -18.19 13.23 34.48
N ASN A 21 -17.81 12.88 35.71
CA ASN A 21 -17.05 11.68 36.01
C ASN A 21 -17.94 10.48 35.69
N TYR A 22 -17.75 9.81 34.55
CA TYR A 22 -18.03 8.37 34.36
C TYR A 22 -17.45 7.94 32.99
N GLN A 23 -16.23 7.42 32.99
CA GLN A 23 -15.69 6.75 31.81
C GLN A 23 -16.03 5.26 31.87
N ILE A 24 -16.90 4.81 30.97
CA ILE A 24 -16.92 3.42 30.52
C ILE A 24 -16.36 3.41 29.10
N ALA A 25 -15.07 3.10 29.00
CA ALA A 25 -14.38 2.91 27.73
C ALA A 25 -14.78 1.55 27.14
N GLY A 26 -15.71 1.57 26.17
CA GLY A 26 -15.79 0.53 25.15
C GLY A 26 -14.94 0.97 23.95
N PRO A 27 -14.08 0.11 23.37
CA PRO A 27 -13.30 0.51 22.22
C PRO A 27 -14.18 0.61 20.98
N THR A 28 -14.44 1.84 20.54
CA THR A 28 -14.81 2.15 19.16
C THR A 28 -13.58 1.90 18.28
N THR A 29 -13.65 0.92 17.39
CA THR A 29 -12.58 0.61 16.43
C THR A 29 -12.47 1.72 15.39
N SER A 30 -11.75 2.79 15.76
CA SER A 30 -11.33 3.85 14.86
C SER A 30 -9.89 3.54 14.45
N ILE A 31 -9.73 3.17 13.18
CA ILE A 31 -8.45 2.98 12.49
C ILE A 31 -7.46 4.11 12.81
N ASN A 32 -6.39 3.77 13.54
CA ASN A 32 -5.16 4.52 13.52
C ASN A 32 -4.08 3.62 12.92
N SER A 33 -3.80 3.83 11.63
CA SER A 33 -2.66 3.23 10.95
C SER A 33 -1.40 3.92 11.44
N GLY A 34 -0.91 3.49 12.58
CA GLY A 34 0.26 4.09 13.20
C GLY A 34 0.59 3.42 14.51
N ASP A 35 0.96 2.14 14.47
CA ASP A 35 1.85 1.53 15.46
C ASP A 35 2.28 0.14 14.94
N MET A 36 3.44 0.09 14.30
CA MET A 36 4.22 -1.14 14.17
C MET A 36 5.56 -0.87 14.88
N PRO A 37 6.03 -1.78 15.75
CA PRO A 37 7.06 -1.49 16.72
C PRO A 37 8.37 -1.11 16.00
N ASP A 38 8.95 -0.01 16.47
CA ASP A 38 10.29 0.49 16.15
C ASP A 38 11.32 -0.58 16.53
N THR A 39 11.56 -1.53 15.63
CA THR A 39 12.74 -2.38 15.67
C THR A 39 13.63 -1.93 14.52
N LYS A 40 14.51 -0.99 14.86
CA LYS A 40 15.60 -0.47 14.06
C LYS A 40 16.60 -1.58 13.70
N GLU A 41 16.21 -2.46 12.77
CA GLU A 41 17.09 -3.23 11.89
C GLU A 41 16.40 -3.32 10.53
N GLY A 42 16.76 -2.40 9.64
CA GLY A 42 16.14 -2.17 8.34
C GLY A 42 16.34 -3.31 7.35
N ILE A 43 15.56 -4.38 7.51
CA ILE A 43 15.28 -5.30 6.42
C ILE A 43 14.35 -4.53 5.47
N GLU A 44 14.92 -3.81 4.51
CA GLU A 44 14.14 -3.32 3.37
C GLU A 44 13.49 -4.54 2.72
N GLU A 45 12.22 -4.79 3.01
CA GLU A 45 11.53 -5.94 2.47
C GLU A 45 11.54 -5.86 0.93
N LEU A 46 12.04 -6.92 0.30
CA LEU A 46 12.15 -7.01 -1.14
C LEU A 46 10.98 -7.81 -1.71
N CYS A 47 10.51 -7.41 -2.88
CA CYS A 47 9.42 -8.09 -3.56
C CYS A 47 9.78 -9.56 -3.81
N PRO A 48 9.02 -10.53 -3.31
CA PRO A 48 9.38 -11.96 -3.37
C PRO A 48 9.43 -12.50 -4.80
N VAL A 49 8.82 -11.80 -5.76
CA VAL A 49 8.81 -12.18 -7.18
C VAL A 49 10.11 -11.80 -7.88
N CYS A 50 10.70 -10.64 -7.59
CA CYS A 50 11.81 -10.10 -8.38
C CYS A 50 12.89 -9.35 -7.60
N GLY A 51 12.81 -9.29 -6.28
CA GLY A 51 13.78 -8.63 -5.42
C GLY A 51 13.81 -7.10 -5.51
N ASP A 52 12.87 -6.47 -6.21
CA ASP A 52 12.77 -5.00 -6.25
C ASP A 52 12.10 -4.46 -4.97
N LYS A 53 12.34 -3.19 -4.62
CA LYS A 53 11.78 -2.59 -3.41
C LYS A 53 10.25 -2.69 -3.39
N VAL A 54 9.69 -3.16 -2.28
CA VAL A 54 8.23 -3.22 -2.11
C VAL A 54 7.65 -1.81 -2.08
N SER A 55 6.46 -1.65 -2.67
CA SER A 55 5.69 -0.39 -2.56
C SER A 55 4.53 -0.50 -1.58
N GLY A 56 4.24 -1.70 -1.08
CA GLY A 56 3.17 -1.98 -0.13
C GLY A 56 2.46 -3.30 -0.44
N TYR A 57 1.31 -3.50 0.21
CA TYR A 57 0.48 -4.68 0.01
C TYR A 57 -0.31 -4.56 -1.29
N HIS A 58 -0.15 -5.56 -2.17
CA HIS A 58 -0.94 -5.68 -3.39
C HIS A 58 -1.49 -7.10 -3.45
N TYR A 59 -2.83 -7.23 -3.50
CA TYR A 59 -3.50 -8.53 -3.55
C TYR A 59 -3.16 -9.45 -2.35
N GLY A 60 -2.93 -8.86 -1.16
CA GLY A 60 -2.65 -9.61 0.07
C GLY A 60 -1.17 -9.93 0.34
N LEU A 61 -0.25 -9.51 -0.53
CA LEU A 61 1.20 -9.75 -0.37
C LEU A 61 2.00 -8.46 -0.59
N LEU A 62 3.09 -8.27 0.17
CA LEU A 62 4.04 -7.18 -0.06
C LEU A 62 4.78 -7.38 -1.38
N THR A 63 4.57 -6.49 -2.33
CA THR A 63 5.19 -6.58 -3.67
C THR A 63 5.58 -5.20 -4.21
N CYS A 64 6.40 -5.18 -5.27
CA CYS A 64 6.75 -3.94 -5.96
C CYS A 64 5.66 -3.54 -6.99
N GLU A 65 5.65 -2.26 -7.37
CA GLU A 65 4.65 -1.69 -8.29
C GLU A 65 4.63 -2.39 -9.66
N SER A 66 5.80 -2.83 -10.13
CA SER A 66 5.88 -3.50 -11.43
C SER A 66 5.22 -4.89 -11.42
N CYS A 67 5.33 -5.63 -10.31
CA CYS A 67 4.75 -6.97 -10.18
C CYS A 67 3.24 -6.89 -9.94
N LYS A 68 2.79 -5.91 -9.16
CA LYS A 68 1.37 -5.54 -9.06
C LYS A 68 0.75 -5.31 -10.45
N GLY A 69 1.34 -4.41 -11.25
CA GLY A 69 0.81 -4.09 -12.57
C GLY A 69 0.87 -5.26 -13.56
N PHE A 70 1.93 -6.08 -13.48
CA PHE A 70 2.06 -7.28 -14.28
C PHE A 70 0.98 -8.32 -13.95
N PHE A 71 0.77 -8.62 -12.66
CA PHE A 71 -0.27 -9.55 -12.22
C PHE A 71 -1.66 -9.08 -12.64
N LYS A 72 -1.99 -7.80 -12.40
CA LYS A 72 -3.26 -7.18 -12.81
C LYS A 72 -3.55 -7.41 -14.29
N ARG A 73 -2.61 -7.03 -15.17
CA ARG A 73 -2.79 -7.15 -16.63
C ARG A 73 -2.86 -8.61 -17.08
N THR A 74 -2.14 -9.50 -16.42
CA THR A 74 -2.15 -10.94 -16.75
C THR A 74 -3.52 -11.54 -16.47
N VAL A 75 -4.06 -11.31 -15.26
CA VAL A 75 -5.36 -11.84 -14.85
C VAL A 75 -6.50 -11.18 -15.63
N GLN A 76 -6.54 -9.84 -15.70
CA GLN A 76 -7.65 -9.12 -16.36
C GLN A 76 -7.76 -9.45 -17.84
N ASN A 77 -6.63 -9.57 -18.53
CA ASN A 77 -6.61 -9.86 -19.96
C ASN A 77 -6.46 -11.34 -20.27
N LYS A 78 -6.58 -12.21 -19.26
CA LYS A 78 -6.44 -13.68 -19.38
C LYS A 78 -5.19 -14.08 -20.19
N LYS A 79 -4.06 -13.43 -19.92
CA LYS A 79 -2.82 -13.69 -20.66
C LYS A 79 -2.29 -15.06 -20.28
N VAL A 80 -2.01 -15.87 -21.29
CA VAL A 80 -1.31 -17.15 -21.17
C VAL A 80 0.11 -16.94 -21.69
N TYR A 81 1.09 -17.31 -20.88
CA TYR A 81 2.51 -17.22 -21.24
C TYR A 81 3.10 -18.61 -21.41
N THR A 82 4.14 -18.71 -22.24
CA THR A 82 4.92 -19.94 -22.42
C THR A 82 6.37 -19.63 -22.08
N CYS A 83 7.01 -20.48 -21.27
CA CYS A 83 8.45 -20.40 -21.07
C CYS A 83 9.18 -20.99 -22.28
N VAL A 84 10.24 -20.30 -22.74
CA VAL A 84 11.11 -20.76 -23.83
C VAL A 84 12.33 -21.54 -23.36
N ALA A 85 12.46 -21.72 -22.04
CA ALA A 85 13.52 -22.47 -21.38
C ALA A 85 12.90 -23.55 -20.47
N GLU A 86 13.55 -23.89 -19.35
CA GLU A 86 13.18 -25.01 -18.47
C GLU A 86 12.11 -24.67 -17.42
N ARG A 87 11.30 -23.63 -17.63
CA ARG A 87 10.26 -23.18 -16.66
C ARG A 87 10.79 -22.80 -15.27
N SER A 88 12.10 -22.62 -15.11
CA SER A 88 12.81 -22.31 -13.86
C SER A 88 13.61 -21.00 -13.93
N CYS A 89 13.26 -20.08 -14.85
CA CYS A 89 14.03 -18.85 -15.07
C CYS A 89 14.21 -18.02 -13.79
N HIS A 90 15.43 -17.54 -13.56
CA HIS A 90 15.70 -16.59 -12.49
C HIS A 90 15.00 -15.26 -12.77
N ILE A 91 14.26 -14.74 -11.78
CA ILE A 91 13.51 -13.49 -11.88
C ILE A 91 14.11 -12.49 -10.90
N ASP A 92 14.71 -11.42 -11.45
CA ASP A 92 15.19 -10.27 -10.69
C ASP A 92 14.69 -8.95 -11.31
N LYS A 93 15.00 -7.81 -10.67
CA LYS A 93 14.60 -6.46 -11.13
C LYS A 93 14.96 -6.17 -12.58
N THR A 94 16.13 -6.63 -13.04
CA THR A 94 16.68 -6.34 -14.37
C THR A 94 16.12 -7.29 -15.43
N GLN A 95 15.92 -8.57 -15.09
CA GLN A 95 15.59 -9.61 -16.06
C GLN A 95 14.16 -10.14 -15.97
N ARG A 96 13.33 -9.64 -15.05
CA ARG A 96 11.89 -10.00 -14.92
C ARG A 96 11.05 -9.84 -16.19
N LYS A 97 11.53 -9.13 -17.22
CA LYS A 97 10.86 -9.01 -18.52
C LYS A 97 11.16 -10.18 -19.47
N ARG A 98 12.23 -10.95 -19.24
CA ARG A 98 12.70 -12.01 -20.16
C ARG A 98 11.75 -13.21 -20.22
N CYS A 99 11.18 -13.62 -19.09
CA CYS A 99 10.26 -14.74 -19.02
C CYS A 99 9.00 -14.38 -18.24
N PRO A 100 7.92 -13.94 -18.92
CA PRO A 100 6.66 -13.63 -18.26
C PRO A 100 5.98 -14.87 -17.67
N PHE A 101 6.23 -16.07 -18.21
CA PHE A 101 5.73 -17.32 -17.63
C PHE A 101 6.28 -17.55 -16.22
N CYS A 102 7.61 -17.63 -16.07
CA CYS A 102 8.23 -17.88 -14.76
C CYS A 102 7.96 -16.73 -13.78
N ARG A 103 7.86 -15.50 -14.27
CA ARG A 103 7.45 -14.36 -13.45
C ARG A 103 6.03 -14.51 -12.89
N PHE A 104 5.08 -15.01 -13.68
CA PHE A 104 3.69 -15.19 -13.23
C PHE A 104 3.51 -16.39 -12.30
N GLN A 105 4.39 -17.39 -12.41
CA GLN A 105 4.38 -18.59 -11.56
C GLN A 105 4.98 -18.36 -10.16
N LYS A 106 5.73 -17.27 -9.98
CA LYS A 106 6.33 -16.83 -8.72
C LYS A 106 5.32 -16.10 -7.85
#